data_AF-A0A7X7IR67-F1
#
_entry.id   AF-A0A7X7IR67-F1
#
_cell.length_a   1.000
_cell.length_b   1.000
_cell.length_c   1.000
_cell.angle_alpha   90.00
_cell.angle_beta   90.00
_cell.angle_gamma   90.00
#
_symmetry.space_group_name_H-M   'P 1'
#
loop_
_entity.id
_entity.type
_entity.pdbx_description
1 polymer ?
#
loop_
_entity_poly.entity_id
_entity_poly.type
_entity_poly.pdbx_seq_one_letter_code
_entity_poly.pdbx_strand_id
1 'polypeptide(L)'
;MDERLPIAVLPLVVIGPFLMLAIVPWVVRPLDRAAKARQRPTQFTIVDFLCLFVLAQFFTALIHSIRPGREEEVQEWVPYLLDVYAWISIGLIWWKCAEIMSRAGIDKPWHRVVLLLFVLPVTAVGPLSPFILVIVAAIGMARFSSHVALGLTMTLMVAGVTAGLFVSRRLIRRIVAESESATDAAAIIITAEEARGGEREELE
;
A
#
# COMPACT_ATOMS: atom_id res chain seq x y z
N MET A 1 37.55 -6.44 13.17
CA MET A 1 36.18 -6.82 12.79
C MET A 1 35.36 -6.74 14.07
N ASP A 2 34.63 -5.64 14.27
CA ASP A 2 33.96 -5.34 15.56
C ASP A 2 32.67 -6.17 15.71
N GLU A 3 32.66 -7.10 16.68
CA GLU A 3 31.54 -8.01 17.00
C GLU A 3 30.27 -7.30 17.52
N ARG A 4 30.27 -5.96 17.61
CA ARG A 4 29.15 -5.16 18.16
C ARG A 4 28.10 -4.75 17.12
N LEU A 5 28.42 -4.85 15.83
CA LEU A 5 27.53 -4.54 14.70
C LEU A 5 26.24 -5.41 14.59
N PRO A 6 26.25 -6.73 14.81
CA PRO A 6 25.04 -7.53 14.66
C PRO A 6 23.97 -7.19 15.71
N ILE A 7 24.37 -6.79 16.93
CA ILE A 7 23.45 -6.63 18.06
C ILE A 7 22.57 -5.38 17.92
N ALA A 8 23.06 -4.28 17.33
CA ALA A 8 22.29 -3.05 17.17
C ALA A 8 21.34 -3.09 15.95
N VAL A 9 21.67 -3.87 14.92
CA VAL A 9 20.86 -4.00 13.70
C VAL A 9 19.79 -5.08 13.86
N LEU A 10 20.05 -6.13 14.66
CA LEU A 10 19.10 -7.20 14.97
C LEU A 10 17.71 -6.67 15.42
N PRO A 11 17.60 -5.78 16.41
CA PRO A 11 16.29 -5.29 16.84
C PRO A 11 15.59 -4.48 15.76
N LEU A 12 16.29 -3.76 14.88
CA LEU A 12 15.63 -3.04 13.78
C LEU A 12 15.07 -4.01 12.73
N VAL A 13 15.82 -5.07 12.42
CA VAL A 13 15.42 -6.13 11.48
C VAL A 13 14.32 -7.03 12.03
N VAL A 14 14.29 -7.27 13.35
CA VAL A 14 13.30 -8.12 14.01
C VAL A 14 12.06 -7.32 14.42
N ILE A 15 12.20 -6.13 15.01
CA ILE A 15 11.07 -5.34 15.55
C ILE A 15 10.39 -4.54 14.44
N GLY A 16 11.15 -4.01 13.47
CA GLY A 16 10.62 -3.20 12.37
C GLY A 16 9.48 -3.87 11.59
N PRO A 17 9.64 -5.14 11.16
CA PRO A 17 8.59 -5.91 10.48
C PRO A 17 7.34 -6.11 11.32
N PHE A 18 7.51 -6.47 12.60
CA PHE A 18 6.38 -6.65 13.51
C PHE A 18 5.62 -5.34 13.76
N LEU A 19 6.34 -4.22 13.86
CA LEU A 19 5.74 -2.89 13.96
C LEU A 19 4.93 -2.56 12.69
N MET A 20 5.47 -2.85 11.52
CA MET A 20 4.80 -2.61 10.23
C MET A 20 3.54 -3.48 10.07
N LEU A 21 3.60 -4.76 10.44
CA LEU A 21 2.44 -5.65 10.46
C LEU A 21 1.33 -5.16 11.40
N ALA A 22 1.68 -4.45 12.49
CA ALA A 22 0.70 -3.84 13.38
C ALA A 22 0.12 -2.52 12.83
N ILE A 23 0.90 -1.75 12.07
CA ILE A 23 0.49 -0.42 11.58
C ILE A 23 -0.33 -0.51 10.28
N VAL A 24 -0.07 -1.47 9.41
CA VAL A 24 -0.82 -1.65 8.14
C VAL A 24 -2.34 -1.79 8.38
N PRO A 25 -2.82 -2.66 9.29
CA PRO A 25 -4.24 -2.73 9.63
C PRO A 25 -4.78 -1.40 10.12
N TRP A 26 -4.00 -0.61 10.87
CA TRP A 26 -4.43 0.69 11.34
C TRP A 26 -4.71 1.64 10.18
N VAL A 27 -3.85 1.69 9.16
CA VAL A 27 -4.01 2.56 7.97
C VAL A 27 -5.24 2.18 7.15
N VAL A 28 -5.50 0.87 6.96
CA VAL A 28 -6.59 0.37 6.10
C VAL A 28 -7.93 0.30 6.83
N ARG A 29 -7.96 0.28 8.17
CA ARG A 29 -9.19 0.27 8.99
C ARG A 29 -10.33 1.19 8.52
N PRO A 30 -10.14 2.49 8.22
CA PRO A 30 -11.22 3.35 7.75
C PRO A 30 -11.85 2.84 6.44
N LEU A 31 -11.04 2.28 5.54
CA LEU A 31 -11.51 1.71 4.29
C LEU A 31 -12.27 0.39 4.53
N ASP A 32 -11.74 -0.49 5.38
CA ASP A 32 -12.39 -1.74 5.76
C ASP A 32 -13.75 -1.51 6.46
N ARG A 33 -13.84 -0.48 7.32
CA ARG A 33 -15.12 -0.07 7.93
C ARG A 33 -16.12 0.40 6.88
N ALA A 34 -15.70 1.23 5.93
CA ALA A 34 -16.57 1.69 4.84
C ALA A 34 -17.07 0.52 3.97
N ALA A 35 -16.17 -0.43 3.65
CA ALA A 35 -16.51 -1.63 2.90
C ALA A 35 -17.53 -2.51 3.63
N LYS A 36 -17.35 -2.72 4.94
CA LYS A 36 -18.28 -3.50 5.77
C LYS A 36 -19.64 -2.82 5.97
N ALA A 37 -19.66 -1.48 5.98
CA ALA A 37 -20.88 -0.71 6.13
C ALA A 37 -21.76 -0.75 4.86
N ARG A 38 -21.15 -0.64 3.66
CA ARG A 38 -21.91 -0.54 2.41
C ARG A 38 -22.13 -1.86 1.69
N GLN A 39 -21.19 -2.80 1.79
CA GLN A 39 -21.26 -4.14 1.19
C GLN A 39 -21.65 -4.15 -0.30
N ARG A 40 -21.19 -3.16 -1.07
CA ARG A 40 -21.48 -3.09 -2.51
C ARG A 40 -20.86 -4.29 -3.26
N PRO A 41 -21.43 -4.69 -4.41
CA PRO A 41 -20.85 -5.75 -5.23
C PRO A 41 -19.41 -5.43 -5.65
N THR A 42 -18.62 -6.47 -5.86
CA THR A 42 -17.24 -6.32 -6.32
C THR A 42 -17.21 -6.01 -7.81
N GLN A 43 -16.54 -4.92 -8.18
CA GLN A 43 -16.41 -4.39 -9.52
C GLN A 43 -14.93 -4.07 -9.74
N PHE A 44 -14.33 -4.83 -10.66
CA PHE A 44 -12.98 -4.57 -11.14
C PHE A 44 -13.06 -3.64 -12.36
N THR A 45 -12.21 -2.63 -12.37
CA THR A 45 -12.12 -1.65 -13.46
C THR A 45 -10.80 -1.84 -14.21
N ILE A 46 -10.77 -1.47 -15.48
CA ILE A 46 -9.54 -1.48 -16.31
C ILE A 46 -8.40 -0.71 -15.63
N VAL A 47 -8.74 0.38 -14.94
CA VAL A 47 -7.79 1.21 -14.21
C VAL A 47 -7.07 0.42 -13.11
N ASP A 48 -7.77 -0.49 -12.42
CA ASP A 48 -7.13 -1.31 -11.39
C ASP A 48 -6.07 -2.25 -11.98
N PHE A 49 -6.32 -2.81 -13.17
CA PHE A 49 -5.36 -3.65 -13.88
C PHE A 49 -4.17 -2.85 -14.40
N LEU A 50 -4.38 -1.63 -14.91
CA LEU A 50 -3.28 -0.75 -15.31
C LEU A 50 -2.40 -0.38 -14.11
N CYS A 51 -2.99 -0.08 -12.96
CA CYS A 51 -2.24 0.16 -11.73
C CYS A 51 -1.42 -1.07 -11.33
N LEU A 52 -2.00 -2.27 -11.38
CA LEU A 52 -1.28 -3.51 -11.09
C LEU A 52 -0.07 -3.70 -12.01
N PHE A 53 -0.23 -3.44 -13.31
CA PHE A 53 0.84 -3.55 -14.29
C PHE A 53 1.98 -2.57 -13.98
N VAL A 54 1.65 -1.30 -13.72
CA VAL A 54 2.64 -0.26 -13.35
C VAL A 54 3.39 -0.64 -12.08
N LEU A 55 2.67 -1.14 -11.06
CA LEU A 55 3.26 -1.59 -9.80
C LEU A 55 4.22 -2.77 -10.00
N ALA A 56 3.82 -3.79 -10.76
CA ALA A 56 4.65 -4.95 -11.04
C ALA A 56 5.95 -4.53 -11.75
N GLN A 57 5.86 -3.67 -12.77
CA GLN A 57 7.02 -3.14 -13.49
C GLN A 57 7.94 -2.31 -12.58
N PHE A 58 7.37 -1.45 -11.75
CA PHE A 58 8.14 -0.63 -10.82
C PHE A 58 8.96 -1.47 -9.84
N PHE A 59 8.34 -2.48 -9.22
CA PHE A 59 9.03 -3.34 -8.25
C PHE A 59 10.07 -4.24 -8.92
N THR A 60 9.78 -4.80 -10.10
CA THR A 60 10.76 -5.59 -10.85
C THR A 60 11.97 -4.73 -11.27
N ALA A 61 11.73 -3.52 -11.74
CA ALA A 61 12.80 -2.56 -12.05
C ALA A 61 13.62 -2.20 -10.80
N LEU A 62 12.96 -1.99 -9.66
CA LEU A 62 13.63 -1.70 -8.40
C LEU A 62 14.54 -2.85 -7.96
N ILE A 63 14.04 -4.09 -7.95
CA ILE A 63 14.80 -5.30 -7.59
C ILE A 63 16.04 -5.44 -8.49
N HIS A 64 15.89 -5.25 -9.80
CA HIS A 64 16.97 -5.39 -10.76
C HIS A 64 17.96 -4.22 -10.76
N SER A 65 17.55 -3.02 -10.36
CA SER A 65 18.42 -1.84 -10.25
C SER A 65 19.45 -1.94 -9.11
N ILE A 66 19.21 -2.83 -8.15
CA ILE A 66 20.00 -2.99 -6.93
C ILE A 66 21.26 -3.87 -7.16
N ARG A 67 21.52 -4.36 -8.38
CA ARG A 67 22.68 -5.22 -8.68
C ARG A 67 24.01 -4.58 -8.22
N PRO A 68 24.73 -5.20 -7.27
CA PRO A 68 26.05 -4.74 -6.89
C PRO A 68 27.02 -4.95 -8.06
N GLY A 69 27.72 -3.88 -8.46
CA GLY A 69 28.68 -3.89 -9.57
C GLY A 69 30.04 -4.51 -9.22
N ARG A 70 30.10 -5.52 -8.35
CA ARG A 70 31.34 -6.21 -8.01
C ARG A 70 31.08 -7.72 -7.92
N GLU A 71 31.99 -8.46 -8.54
CA GLU A 71 32.00 -9.89 -8.85
C GLU A 71 31.97 -10.84 -7.62
N GLU A 72 31.12 -10.58 -6.64
CA GLU A 72 30.84 -11.53 -5.57
C GLU A 72 29.47 -12.16 -5.82
N GLU A 73 29.44 -13.49 -5.69
CA GLU A 73 28.38 -14.45 -5.99
C GLU A 73 27.04 -14.15 -5.29
N VAL A 74 26.39 -13.02 -5.57
CA VAL A 74 24.94 -12.92 -5.38
C VAL A 74 24.35 -13.87 -6.40
N GLN A 75 24.07 -15.08 -5.95
CA GLN A 75 23.47 -16.16 -6.73
C GLN A 75 22.44 -15.59 -7.71
N GLU A 76 22.65 -15.80 -9.01
CA GLU A 76 21.84 -15.20 -10.08
C GLU A 76 20.35 -15.47 -9.92
N TRP A 77 19.95 -16.50 -9.17
CA TRP A 77 18.56 -16.85 -8.89
C TRP A 77 17.87 -15.94 -7.86
N VAL A 78 18.60 -15.21 -7.01
CA VAL A 78 18.02 -14.42 -5.91
C VAL A 78 17.07 -13.31 -6.40
N PRO A 79 17.43 -12.49 -7.41
CA PRO A 79 16.50 -11.49 -7.97
C PRO A 79 15.23 -12.10 -8.57
N TYR A 80 15.33 -13.27 -9.20
CA TYR A 80 14.17 -13.96 -9.77
C TYR A 80 13.24 -14.51 -8.70
N LEU A 81 13.76 -15.04 -7.58
CA LEU A 81 12.90 -15.43 -6.46
C LEU A 81 12.22 -14.21 -5.81
N LEU A 82 12.93 -13.09 -5.71
CA LEU A 82 12.34 -11.83 -5.23
C LEU A 82 11.24 -11.32 -6.17
N ASP A 83 11.41 -11.44 -7.48
CA ASP A 83 10.37 -11.09 -8.47
C ASP A 83 9.13 -11.95 -8.30
N VAL A 84 9.27 -13.29 -8.22
CA VAL A 84 8.15 -14.20 -8.03
C VAL A 84 7.40 -13.87 -6.73
N TYR A 85 8.14 -13.66 -5.65
CA TYR A 85 7.56 -13.29 -4.36
C TYR A 85 6.87 -11.92 -4.40
N ALA A 86 7.48 -10.93 -5.06
CA ALA A 86 6.91 -9.59 -5.23
C ALA A 86 5.63 -9.65 -6.06
N TRP A 87 5.60 -10.39 -7.17
CA TRP A 87 4.43 -10.53 -8.02
C TRP A 87 3.27 -11.20 -7.28
N ILE A 88 3.52 -12.29 -6.55
CA ILE A 88 2.49 -12.95 -5.74
C ILE A 88 1.96 -12.00 -4.66
N SER A 89 2.85 -11.31 -3.95
CA SER A 89 2.47 -10.38 -2.88
C SER A 89 1.66 -9.20 -3.41
N ILE A 90 2.13 -8.55 -4.49
CA ILE A 90 1.44 -7.44 -5.13
C ILE A 90 0.07 -7.89 -5.67
N GLY A 91 -0.01 -9.06 -6.31
CA GLY A 91 -1.27 -9.61 -6.82
C GLY A 91 -2.30 -9.86 -5.70
N LEU A 92 -1.87 -10.46 -4.59
CA LEU A 92 -2.75 -10.72 -3.44
C LEU A 92 -3.23 -9.43 -2.77
N ILE A 93 -2.31 -8.47 -2.55
CA ILE A 93 -2.64 -7.19 -1.92
C ILE A 93 -3.55 -6.37 -2.86
N TRP A 94 -3.23 -6.34 -4.15
CA TRP A 94 -4.05 -5.69 -5.17
C TRP A 94 -5.47 -6.24 -5.17
N TRP A 95 -5.62 -7.57 -5.21
CA TRP A 95 -6.93 -8.22 -5.21
C TRP A 95 -7.75 -7.77 -3.99
N LYS A 96 -7.15 -7.79 -2.80
CA LYS A 96 -7.82 -7.37 -1.57
C LYS A 96 -8.12 -5.87 -1.55
N CYS A 97 -7.23 -5.02 -2.03
CA CYS A 97 -7.48 -3.59 -2.14
C CYS A 97 -8.62 -3.29 -3.11
N ALA A 98 -8.63 -3.90 -4.29
CA ALA A 98 -9.69 -3.77 -5.28
C ALA A 98 -11.05 -4.25 -4.73
N GLU A 99 -11.07 -5.41 -4.06
CA GLU A 99 -12.25 -5.96 -3.40
C GLU A 99 -12.81 -4.98 -2.35
N ILE A 100 -11.95 -4.45 -1.47
CA ILE A 100 -12.35 -3.53 -0.39
C ILE A 100 -12.82 -2.19 -0.96
N MET A 101 -12.11 -1.58 -1.91
CA MET A 101 -12.50 -0.31 -2.53
C MET A 101 -13.85 -0.40 -3.23
N SER A 102 -14.09 -1.51 -3.93
CA SER A 102 -15.37 -1.75 -4.59
C SER A 102 -16.50 -1.90 -3.58
N ARG A 103 -16.29 -2.69 -2.52
CA ARG A 103 -17.28 -2.83 -1.44
C ARG A 103 -17.56 -1.52 -0.70
N ALA A 104 -16.56 -0.66 -0.61
CA ALA A 104 -16.68 0.69 -0.05
C ALA A 104 -17.40 1.68 -0.98
N GLY A 105 -17.75 1.28 -2.22
CA GLY A 105 -18.43 2.14 -3.19
C GLY A 105 -17.56 3.28 -3.72
N ILE A 106 -16.26 3.03 -3.87
CA ILE A 106 -15.34 3.98 -4.49
C ILE A 106 -15.38 3.78 -6.01
N ASP A 107 -16.29 4.51 -6.65
CA ASP A 107 -16.57 4.37 -8.09
C ASP A 107 -15.73 5.33 -8.95
N LYS A 108 -15.19 6.40 -8.36
CA LYS A 108 -14.37 7.40 -9.07
C LYS A 108 -13.00 6.79 -9.45
N PRO A 109 -12.62 6.76 -10.75
CA PRO A 109 -11.40 6.10 -11.21
C PRO A 109 -10.13 6.72 -10.62
N TRP A 110 -10.08 8.05 -10.49
CA TRP A 110 -8.93 8.74 -9.92
C TRP A 110 -8.68 8.37 -8.44
N HIS A 111 -9.73 8.17 -7.66
CA HIS A 111 -9.60 7.75 -6.26
C HIS A 111 -9.03 6.34 -6.16
N ARG A 112 -9.43 5.44 -7.07
CA ARG A 112 -8.88 4.08 -7.17
C ARG A 112 -7.40 4.13 -7.57
N VAL A 113 -7.00 4.99 -8.52
CA VAL A 113 -5.59 5.17 -8.89
C VAL A 113 -4.76 5.64 -7.70
N VAL A 114 -5.20 6.68 -6.99
CA VAL A 114 -4.44 7.21 -5.84
C VAL A 114 -4.32 6.15 -4.74
N LEU A 115 -5.40 5.43 -4.44
CA LEU A 115 -5.36 4.36 -3.46
C LEU A 115 -4.45 3.21 -3.91
N LEU A 116 -4.54 2.76 -5.15
CA LEU A 116 -3.70 1.67 -5.63
C LEU A 116 -2.24 2.08 -5.80
N LEU A 117 -1.92 3.20 -6.43
CA LEU A 117 -0.53 3.57 -6.68
C LEU A 117 0.19 4.16 -5.46
N PHE A 118 -0.53 4.66 -4.45
CA PHE A 118 0.09 5.23 -3.26
C PHE A 118 -0.08 4.36 -2.02
N VAL A 119 -1.29 3.85 -1.77
CA VAL A 119 -1.54 3.03 -0.56
C VAL A 119 -1.00 1.62 -0.76
N LEU A 120 -1.11 1.01 -1.95
CA LEU A 120 -0.64 -0.36 -2.19
C LEU A 120 0.88 -0.52 -2.01
N PRO A 121 1.75 0.33 -2.58
CA PRO A 121 3.18 0.21 -2.30
C PRO A 121 3.48 0.34 -0.80
N VAL A 122 2.82 1.28 -0.12
CA VAL A 122 3.03 1.52 1.31
C VAL A 122 2.55 0.34 2.16
N THR A 123 1.45 -0.31 1.80
CA THR A 123 0.97 -1.52 2.50
C THR A 123 1.75 -2.77 2.10
N ALA A 124 2.24 -2.86 0.87
CA ALA A 124 3.12 -3.93 0.39
C ALA A 124 4.50 -3.86 1.02
N VAL A 125 5.00 -2.66 1.33
CA VAL A 125 6.23 -2.49 2.13
C VAL A 125 6.08 -3.12 3.52
N GLY A 126 4.88 -3.26 4.08
CA GLY A 126 4.70 -3.91 5.39
C GLY A 126 5.20 -5.37 5.42
N PRO A 127 4.60 -6.29 4.65
CA PRO A 127 5.06 -7.67 4.52
C PRO A 127 6.47 -7.80 3.94
N LEU A 128 6.88 -6.89 3.04
CA LEU A 128 8.19 -6.91 2.40
C LEU A 128 9.30 -6.26 3.27
N SER A 129 8.94 -5.53 4.33
CA SER A 129 9.86 -4.76 5.16
C SER A 129 11.03 -5.56 5.76
N PRO A 130 10.89 -6.81 6.25
CA PRO A 130 12.05 -7.55 6.77
C PRO A 130 13.10 -7.79 5.69
N PHE A 131 12.68 -8.18 4.49
CA PHE A 131 13.58 -8.49 3.39
C PHE A 131 14.19 -7.21 2.80
N ILE A 132 13.40 -6.15 2.63
CA ILE A 132 13.90 -4.86 2.17
C ILE A 132 14.92 -4.30 3.18
N LEU A 133 14.64 -4.36 4.49
CA LEU A 133 15.58 -3.88 5.50
C LEU A 133 16.88 -4.70 5.53
N VAL A 134 16.80 -6.02 5.37
CA VAL A 134 17.99 -6.88 5.28
C VAL A 134 18.81 -6.57 4.04
N ILE A 135 18.17 -6.37 2.88
CA ILE A 135 18.84 -6.01 1.62
C ILE A 135 19.51 -4.64 1.74
N VAL A 136 18.80 -3.63 2.24
CA VAL A 136 19.37 -2.28 2.39
C VAL A 136 20.45 -2.24 3.47
N ALA A 137 20.32 -3.02 4.56
CA ALA A 137 21.38 -3.15 5.56
C ALA A 137 22.63 -3.85 4.98
N ALA A 138 22.46 -4.91 4.19
CA ALA A 138 23.56 -5.62 3.53
C ALA A 138 24.28 -4.72 2.50
N ILE A 139 23.53 -4.03 1.64
CA ILE A 139 24.10 -3.06 0.68
C ILE A 139 24.76 -1.89 1.40
N GLY A 140 24.12 -1.41 2.48
CA GLY A 140 24.62 -0.30 3.24
C GLY A 140 25.94 -0.61 3.93
N MET A 141 26.08 -1.81 4.49
CA MET A 141 27.33 -2.30 5.06
C MET A 141 28.43 -2.49 3.99
N ALA A 142 28.06 -2.81 2.75
CA ALA A 142 29.00 -2.96 1.63
C ALA A 142 29.41 -1.62 0.95
N ARG A 143 28.56 -0.58 1.03
CA ARG A 143 28.72 0.68 0.29
C ARG A 143 29.11 1.88 1.15
N PHE A 144 28.73 1.93 2.43
CA PHE A 144 29.02 3.08 3.29
C PHE A 144 30.23 2.82 4.17
N SER A 145 31.27 3.66 4.04
CA SER A 145 32.47 3.60 4.87
C SER A 145 32.27 4.16 6.29
N SER A 146 31.19 4.92 6.52
CA SER A 146 30.89 5.53 7.82
C SER A 146 29.56 5.02 8.38
N HIS A 147 29.60 4.56 9.64
CA HIS A 147 28.42 4.10 10.38
C HIS A 147 27.36 5.21 10.55
N VAL A 148 27.79 6.48 10.52
CA VAL A 148 26.89 7.65 10.56
C VAL A 148 26.05 7.76 9.29
N ALA A 149 26.65 7.55 8.11
CA ALA A 149 25.91 7.60 6.84
C ALA A 149 24.89 6.45 6.73
N LEU A 150 25.27 5.26 7.19
CA LEU A 150 24.35 4.11 7.29
C LEU A 150 23.16 4.42 8.21
N GLY A 151 23.43 4.91 9.44
CA GLY A 151 22.40 5.24 10.42
C GLY A 151 21.45 6.34 9.94
N LEU A 152 21.97 7.38 9.28
CA LEU A 152 21.16 8.47 8.72
C LEU A 152 20.27 7.97 7.57
N THR A 153 20.79 7.10 6.70
CA THR A 153 20.02 6.50 5.61
C THR A 153 18.88 5.63 6.13
N MET A 154 19.15 4.77 7.12
CA MET A 154 18.13 3.97 7.79
C MET A 154 17.05 4.83 8.44
N THR A 155 17.46 5.91 9.12
CA THR A 155 16.53 6.82 9.80
C THR A 155 15.63 7.55 8.80
N LEU A 156 16.19 8.06 7.70
CA LEU A 156 15.41 8.71 6.65
C LEU A 156 14.44 7.75 5.97
N MET A 157 14.85 6.49 5.77
CA MET A 157 13.97 5.45 5.21
C MET A 157 12.78 5.17 6.13
N VAL A 158 13.03 4.95 7.43
CA VAL A 158 11.96 4.73 8.43
C VAL A 158 11.05 5.96 8.54
N ALA A 159 11.62 7.16 8.58
CA ALA A 159 10.85 8.41 8.61
C ALA A 159 9.97 8.56 7.36
N GLY A 160 10.51 8.25 6.18
CA GLY A 160 9.79 8.29 4.91
C GLY A 160 8.63 7.31 4.85
N VAL A 161 8.83 6.05 5.27
CA VAL A 161 7.75 5.05 5.34
C VAL A 161 6.68 5.48 6.35
N THR A 162 7.09 5.97 7.52
CA THR A 162 6.16 6.45 8.55
C THR A 162 5.33 7.64 8.07
N ALA A 163 5.96 8.61 7.41
CA ALA A 163 5.27 9.74 6.78
C ALA A 163 4.30 9.27 5.69
N GLY A 164 4.72 8.33 4.83
CA GLY A 164 3.88 7.71 3.80
C GLY A 164 2.63 7.02 4.36
N LEU A 165 2.76 6.30 5.48
CA LEU A 165 1.63 5.68 6.19
C LEU A 165 0.65 6.73 6.73
N PHE A 166 1.16 7.84 7.28
CA PHE A 166 0.34 8.93 7.80
C PHE A 166 -0.43 9.67 6.68
N VAL A 167 0.25 9.95 5.57
CA VAL A 167 -0.35 10.56 4.38
C VAL A 167 -1.39 9.62 3.78
N SER A 168 -1.08 8.33 3.62
CA SER A 168 -2.00 7.31 3.11
C SER A 168 -3.29 7.26 3.93
N ARG A 169 -3.18 7.25 5.26
CA ARG A 169 -4.36 7.29 6.15
C ARG A 169 -5.19 8.55 5.93
N ARG A 170 -4.56 9.71 5.78
CA ARG A 170 -5.25 10.98 5.56
C ARG A 170 -5.99 10.98 4.23
N LEU A 171 -5.36 10.45 3.17
CA LEU A 171 -5.98 10.30 1.84
C LEU A 171 -7.17 9.33 1.89
N ILE A 172 -7.01 8.15 2.49
CA ILE A 172 -8.11 7.17 2.66
C ILE A 172 -9.29 7.81 3.37
N ARG A 173 -9.08 8.51 4.48
CA ARG A 173 -10.15 9.17 5.23
C ARG A 173 -10.88 10.23 4.40
N ARG A 174 -10.15 11.03 3.63
CA ARG A 174 -10.74 12.05 2.75
C ARG A 174 -11.58 11.41 1.65
N ILE A 175 -11.04 10.41 0.97
CA ILE A 175 -11.73 9.70 -0.12
C ILE A 175 -13.00 9.00 0.39
N VAL A 176 -12.92 8.35 1.56
CA VAL A 176 -14.08 7.70 2.17
C VAL A 176 -15.16 8.73 2.52
N ALA A 177 -14.80 9.86 3.14
CA ALA A 177 -15.76 10.91 3.49
C ALA A 177 -16.44 11.52 2.24
N GLU A 178 -15.69 11.76 1.16
CA GLU A 178 -16.25 12.24 -0.11
C GLU A 178 -17.18 11.24 -0.79
N SER A 179 -16.92 9.93 -0.62
CA SER A 179 -17.80 8.89 -1.15
C SER A 179 -19.09 8.75 -0.33
N GLU A 180 -19.08 9.14 0.95
CA GLU A 180 -20.22 9.13 1.87
C GLU A 180 -21.17 10.26 1.55
N SER A 181 -20.67 11.50 1.48
CA SER A 181 -21.48 12.66 1.11
C SER A 181 -22.16 12.49 -0.25
N ALA A 182 -21.49 11.89 -1.23
CA ALA A 182 -22.07 11.63 -2.55
C ALA A 182 -23.21 10.59 -2.51
N THR A 183 -23.11 9.59 -1.62
CA THR A 183 -24.15 8.55 -1.49
C THR A 183 -25.37 9.10 -0.75
N ASP A 184 -25.15 9.86 0.32
CA ASP A 184 -26.24 10.49 1.09
C ASP A 184 -26.99 11.52 0.24
N ALA A 185 -26.28 12.32 -0.55
CA ALA A 185 -26.88 13.25 -1.49
C ALA A 185 -27.77 12.55 -2.53
N ALA A 186 -27.32 11.41 -3.07
CA ALA A 186 -28.10 10.63 -4.02
C ALA A 186 -29.36 10.03 -3.38
N ALA A 187 -29.26 9.52 -2.14
CA ALA A 187 -30.40 8.97 -1.41
C ALA A 187 -31.47 10.04 -1.13
N ILE A 188 -31.06 11.27 -0.79
CA ILE A 188 -31.99 12.40 -0.56
C ILE A 188 -32.71 12.80 -1.85
N ILE A 189 -32.04 12.78 -3.00
CA ILE A 189 -32.66 13.11 -4.28
C ILE A 189 -33.72 12.06 -4.65
N ILE A 190 -33.40 10.78 -4.49
CA ILE A 190 -34.34 9.68 -4.81
C ILE A 190 -35.59 9.76 -3.92
N THR A 191 -35.44 9.96 -2.61
CA THR A 191 -36.61 10.08 -1.71
C THR A 191 -37.43 11.33 -2.00
N ALA A 192 -36.80 12.44 -2.40
CA ALA A 192 -37.51 13.64 -2.82
C ALA A 192 -38.27 13.45 -4.15
N GLU A 193 -37.72 12.69 -5.10
CA GLU A 193 -38.40 12.33 -6.35
C GLU A 193 -39.56 11.35 -6.11
N GLU A 194 -39.39 10.34 -5.27
CA GLU A 194 -40.46 9.40 -4.89
C GLU A 194 -41.63 10.13 -4.19
N ALA A 195 -41.33 11.07 -3.27
CA ALA A 195 -42.35 11.88 -2.62
C ALA A 195 -43.15 12.74 -3.62
N ARG A 196 -42.47 13.33 -4.62
CA ARG A 196 -43.13 14.09 -5.69
C ARG A 196 -43.92 13.22 -6.67
N GLY A 197 -43.47 11.99 -6.90
CA GLY A 197 -44.18 11.02 -7.73
C GLY A 197 -45.48 10.57 -7.07
N GLY A 198 -45.43 10.26 -5.76
CA GLY A 198 -46.61 9.89 -4.98
C GLY A 198 -47.66 11.00 -4.88
N GLU A 199 -47.25 12.26 -4.68
CA GLU A 199 -48.18 13.40 -4.68
C GLU A 199 -48.88 13.63 -6.03
N ARG A 200 -48.28 13.19 -7.15
CA ARG A 200 -48.91 13.27 -8.47
C ARG A 200 -49.94 12.18 -8.70
N GLU A 201 -49.74 10.98 -8.16
CA GLU A 201 -50.70 9.88 -8.28
C GLU A 201 -51.93 10.05 -7.37
N GLU A 202 -51.83 10.78 -6.25
CA GLU A 202 -52.99 11.10 -5.38
C GLU A 202 -53.89 12.22 -5.91
N LEU A 203 -53.43 12.97 -6.93
CA LEU A 203 -54.18 14.09 -7.54
C LEU A 203 -54.88 13.73 -8.86
N GLU A 204 -54.71 12.49 -9.34
CA GLU A 204 -55.44 11.92 -10.50
C GLU A 204 -56.58 10.99 -10.05
#